data_AF-A0A643BK22-F1
#
_entry.id   AF-A0A643BK22-F1
#
_cell.length_a   1.000
_cell.length_b   1.000
_cell.length_c   1.000
_cell.angle_alpha   90.00
_cell.angle_beta   90.00
_cell.angle_gamma   90.00
#
_symmetry.space_group_name_H-M   'P 1'
#
loop_
_entity.id
_entity.type
_entity.pdbx_description
1 polymer ?
#
loop_
_entity_poly.entity_id
_entity_poly.type
_entity_poly.pdbx_seq_one_letter_code
_entity_poly.pdbx_strand_id
1 'polypeptide(L)'
;ALVVDGHSGMAFMEKPPASKVLLDNMVPLTAAIEASQSLQSHIVRRYSDFDLLNNSLQTAGLSLPLPPTKLIGNMDHEFIAGRQKGLQNYLNIITTNHILSNCELVKKLLDPNNYSADYTEIALQQVSMFFQSEPKWEVAEPLKYIGWRIRKKYFLMKIKNQPKEQLVMFNEKGTLKDLIYKAKPKDPFLRYYCNPKKIQGRELQQIKTYGQQILAVLKFLLDKGFPYGHLHASNSTLSCEACKDGRSTISWLLQMPLFSDVLLTTSEKPQFKIPT
;
A
#
# COMPACT_ATOMS: atom_id res chain seq x y z
N ALA A 1 8.65 -12.13 -2.22
CA ALA A 1 7.34 -11.75 -1.65
C ALA A 1 6.33 -11.86 -2.76
N LEU A 2 5.28 -12.66 -2.59
CA LEU A 2 4.21 -12.76 -3.59
C LEU A 2 3.46 -11.42 -3.62
N VAL A 3 3.28 -10.87 -4.80
CA VAL A 3 2.50 -9.65 -5.04
C VAL A 3 1.27 -10.08 -5.81
N VAL A 4 0.10 -10.03 -5.18
CA VAL A 4 -1.17 -10.29 -5.85
C VAL A 4 -1.88 -8.96 -6.02
N ASP A 5 -2.13 -8.57 -7.27
CA ASP A 5 -2.96 -7.41 -7.61
C ASP A 5 -4.41 -7.90 -7.78
N GLY A 6 -5.25 -7.63 -6.78
CA GLY A 6 -6.67 -7.95 -6.83
C GLY A 6 -7.40 -7.08 -7.86
N HIS A 7 -7.68 -7.64 -9.04
CA HIS A 7 -8.59 -7.04 -10.02
C HIS A 7 -10.01 -7.57 -9.78
N SER A 8 -10.93 -6.68 -9.43
CA SER A 8 -12.36 -6.89 -9.60
C SER A 8 -12.91 -5.60 -10.19
N GLY A 9 -13.27 -5.67 -11.47
CA GLY A 9 -14.03 -4.64 -12.16
C GLY A 9 -15.41 -5.19 -12.44
N MET A 10 -16.39 -4.83 -11.64
CA MET A 10 -17.81 -4.94 -11.99
C MET A 10 -18.48 -3.62 -11.63
N ALA A 11 -18.83 -2.85 -12.67
CA ALA A 11 -19.65 -1.66 -12.54
C ALA A 11 -21.11 -2.11 -12.38
N PHE A 12 -21.61 -2.10 -11.14
CA PHE A 12 -23.04 -2.17 -10.89
C PHE A 12 -23.63 -0.77 -11.01
N MET A 13 -24.60 -0.59 -11.90
CA MET A 13 -25.45 0.61 -11.91
C MET A 13 -26.32 0.59 -10.64
N GLU A 14 -26.02 1.45 -9.66
CA GLU A 14 -26.88 1.64 -8.49
C GLU A 14 -28.01 2.64 -8.77
N LYS A 15 -29.22 2.29 -8.31
CA LYS A 15 -30.38 3.18 -8.20
C LYS A 15 -30.06 4.34 -7.23
N PRO A 16 -30.60 5.55 -7.45
CA PRO A 16 -30.35 6.68 -6.56
C PRO A 16 -30.94 6.41 -5.15
N PRO A 17 -30.22 6.74 -4.07
CA PRO A 17 -30.73 6.57 -2.72
C PRO A 17 -31.85 7.57 -2.42
N ALA A 18 -32.81 7.14 -1.60
CA ALA A 18 -33.93 7.96 -1.15
C ALA A 18 -33.43 9.27 -0.53
N SER A 19 -33.94 10.38 -1.06
CA SER A 19 -33.63 11.75 -0.68
C SER A 19 -33.88 11.96 0.82
N LYS A 20 -32.81 12.06 1.61
CA LYS A 20 -32.90 12.66 2.95
C LYS A 20 -32.96 14.17 2.77
N VAL A 21 -34.05 14.78 3.23
CA VAL A 21 -34.27 16.22 3.26
C VAL A 21 -33.06 16.90 3.92
N LEU A 22 -32.29 17.62 3.11
CA LEU A 22 -31.28 18.56 3.59
C LEU A 22 -32.03 19.73 4.25
N LEU A 23 -31.62 20.15 5.44
CA LEU A 23 -32.03 21.47 5.96
C LEU A 23 -31.57 22.52 4.92
N ASP A 24 -32.50 23.37 4.46
CA ASP A 24 -32.43 24.17 3.22
C ASP A 24 -31.18 25.08 3.05
N ASN A 25 -30.32 25.23 4.07
CA ASN A 25 -29.12 26.09 4.05
C ASN A 25 -27.79 25.36 4.35
N MET A 26 -27.79 24.03 4.38
CA MET A 26 -26.58 23.23 4.70
C MET A 26 -25.75 22.96 3.45
N VAL A 27 -24.47 23.35 3.45
CA VAL A 27 -23.55 23.02 2.35
C VAL A 27 -23.07 21.57 2.53
N PRO A 28 -23.31 20.68 1.55
CA PRO A 28 -22.86 19.29 1.66
C PRO A 28 -21.34 19.21 1.66
N LEU A 29 -20.80 18.27 2.43
CA LEU A 29 -19.37 17.97 2.42
C LEU A 29 -18.97 17.39 1.06
N THR A 30 -17.82 17.82 0.56
CA THR A 30 -17.29 17.38 -0.74
C THR A 30 -15.82 16.99 -0.62
N ALA A 31 -15.40 16.01 -1.43
CA ALA A 31 -13.99 15.74 -1.67
C ALA A 31 -13.77 15.22 -3.09
N ALA A 32 -12.57 15.44 -3.60
CA ALA A 32 -12.09 14.78 -4.81
C ALA A 32 -11.25 13.55 -4.44
N ILE A 33 -11.48 12.43 -5.12
CA ILE A 33 -10.64 11.24 -5.03
C ILE A 33 -9.95 11.08 -6.38
N GLU A 34 -8.61 11.12 -6.42
CA GLU A 34 -7.83 11.03 -7.68
C GLU A 34 -8.16 9.81 -8.56
N ALA A 35 -8.74 8.74 -7.98
CA ALA A 35 -9.09 7.50 -8.67
C ALA A 35 -10.52 7.49 -9.25
N SER A 36 -11.39 8.44 -8.88
CA SER A 36 -12.71 8.57 -9.50
C SER A 36 -12.62 9.59 -10.63
N GLN A 37 -12.80 9.16 -11.87
CA GLN A 37 -12.92 10.07 -13.03
C GLN A 37 -14.19 10.95 -12.99
N SER A 38 -14.92 10.99 -11.87
CA SER A 38 -16.12 11.78 -11.65
C SER A 38 -15.92 12.87 -10.59
N LEU A 39 -16.62 13.99 -10.81
CA LEU A 39 -16.67 15.22 -10.01
C LEU A 39 -16.82 14.95 -8.50
N GLN A 40 -16.33 15.90 -7.69
CA GLN A 40 -16.59 16.04 -6.24
C GLN A 40 -17.80 15.23 -5.75
N SER A 41 -17.57 14.16 -5.00
CA SER A 41 -18.66 13.37 -4.45
C SER A 41 -19.20 14.02 -3.18
N HIS A 42 -20.53 13.98 -3.01
CA HIS A 42 -21.16 14.39 -1.76
C HIS A 42 -20.90 13.34 -0.68
N ILE A 43 -20.32 13.75 0.43
CA ILE A 43 -19.96 12.87 1.54
C ILE A 43 -21.08 12.88 2.57
N VAL A 44 -21.82 11.79 2.64
CA VAL A 44 -22.89 11.59 3.63
C VAL A 44 -22.38 10.66 4.74
N ARG A 45 -21.78 11.23 5.79
CA ARG A 45 -21.22 10.49 6.94
C ARG A 45 -21.61 11.12 8.26
N ARG A 46 -21.67 10.29 9.31
CA ARG A 46 -21.90 10.76 10.68
C ARG A 46 -20.60 11.33 11.24
N TYR A 47 -20.73 12.29 12.16
CA TYR A 47 -19.56 12.83 12.87
C TYR A 47 -18.73 11.72 13.55
N SER A 48 -19.39 10.68 14.09
CA SER A 48 -18.72 9.51 14.69
C SER A 48 -17.78 8.80 13.70
N ASP A 49 -18.10 8.80 12.41
CA ASP A 49 -17.26 8.17 11.39
C ASP A 49 -15.95 8.96 11.22
N PHE A 50 -16.03 10.30 11.28
CA PHE A 50 -14.86 11.18 11.27
C PHE A 50 -14.04 11.06 12.55
N ASP A 51 -14.68 10.90 13.70
CA ASP A 51 -14.01 10.71 14.99
C ASP A 51 -13.20 9.40 15.01
N LEU A 52 -13.81 8.28 14.57
CA LEU A 52 -13.14 6.99 14.41
C LEU A 52 -11.96 7.07 13.43
N LEU A 53 -12.15 7.75 12.30
CA LEU A 53 -11.07 7.99 11.35
C LEU A 53 -9.94 8.78 12.00
N ASN A 54 -10.24 9.90 12.66
CA ASN A 54 -9.26 10.78 13.27
C ASN A 54 -8.43 10.04 14.33
N ASN A 55 -9.08 9.25 15.19
CA ASN A 55 -8.41 8.41 16.18
C ASN A 55 -7.43 7.42 15.52
N SER A 56 -7.82 6.81 14.40
CA SER A 56 -6.96 5.90 13.65
C SER A 56 -5.78 6.63 12.98
N LEU A 57 -5.99 7.86 12.52
CA LEU A 57 -4.97 8.71 11.89
C LEU A 57 -4.00 9.35 12.88
N GLN A 58 -4.22 9.28 14.19
CA GLN A 58 -3.27 9.80 15.19
C GLN A 58 -1.87 9.19 15.03
N THR A 59 -1.78 7.96 14.55
CA THR A 59 -0.51 7.29 14.24
C THR A 59 0.33 8.03 13.20
N ALA A 60 -0.27 8.87 12.36
CA ALA A 60 0.42 9.74 11.41
C ALA A 60 1.26 10.85 12.07
N GLY A 61 1.04 11.12 13.36
CA GLY A 61 1.74 12.19 14.08
C GLY A 61 1.42 13.58 13.56
N LEU A 62 0.22 13.77 12.97
CA LEU A 62 -0.29 15.05 12.50
C LEU A 62 -1.34 15.56 13.48
N SER A 63 -1.35 16.87 13.72
CA SER A 63 -2.46 17.53 14.41
C SER A 63 -3.55 17.84 13.39
N LEU A 64 -4.54 16.96 13.29
CA LEU A 64 -5.67 17.14 12.37
C LEU A 64 -6.78 17.94 13.05
N PRO A 65 -7.35 18.97 12.41
CA PRO A 65 -8.32 19.86 13.02
C PRO A 65 -9.75 19.28 12.93
N LEU A 66 -10.03 18.23 13.71
CA LEU A 66 -11.39 17.72 13.85
C LEU A 66 -12.22 18.72 14.71
N PRO A 67 -13.38 19.21 14.23
CA PRO A 67 -14.22 20.12 15.02
C PRO A 67 -14.74 19.41 16.28
N PRO A 68 -14.99 20.12 17.40
CA PRO A 68 -15.29 19.50 18.67
C PRO A 68 -16.60 18.70 18.70
N THR A 69 -16.63 17.68 19.56
CA THR A 69 -17.86 17.03 19.99
C THR A 69 -18.73 18.03 20.77
N LYS A 70 -20.06 17.92 20.62
CA LYS A 70 -20.96 18.73 21.44
C LYS A 70 -21.24 17.90 22.69
N LEU A 71 -20.86 18.41 23.85
CA LEU A 71 -21.04 17.68 25.11
C LEU A 71 -22.40 17.98 25.76
N ILE A 72 -22.96 19.18 25.54
CA ILE A 72 -24.26 19.63 26.10
C ILE A 72 -24.89 20.68 25.14
N GLY A 73 -26.22 20.68 24.98
CA GLY A 73 -26.99 21.75 24.31
C GLY A 73 -27.67 21.39 22.98
N ASN A 74 -28.62 22.21 22.55
CA ASN A 74 -29.42 22.00 21.32
C ASN A 74 -28.56 22.04 20.05
N MET A 75 -28.88 21.21 19.06
CA MET A 75 -28.25 21.24 17.73
C MET A 75 -28.77 22.45 16.93
N ASP A 76 -28.42 23.66 17.36
CA ASP A 76 -28.76 24.90 16.67
C ASP A 76 -28.08 24.99 15.30
N HIS A 77 -28.63 25.85 14.44
CA HIS A 77 -28.20 25.99 13.06
C HIS A 77 -26.74 26.47 12.93
N GLU A 78 -26.31 27.41 13.77
CA GLU A 78 -24.94 27.95 13.76
C GLU A 78 -23.90 26.89 14.11
N PHE A 79 -24.20 26.06 15.11
CA PHE A 79 -23.36 24.96 15.52
C PHE A 79 -23.19 23.92 14.41
N ILE A 80 -24.29 23.54 13.74
CA ILE A 80 -24.23 22.58 12.64
C ILE A 80 -23.45 23.17 11.46
N ALA A 81 -23.70 24.43 11.09
CA ALA A 81 -22.96 25.11 10.02
C ALA A 81 -21.46 25.23 10.33
N GLY A 82 -21.11 25.62 11.56
CA GLY A 82 -19.73 25.69 12.03
C GLY A 82 -19.03 24.32 12.00
N ARG A 83 -19.73 23.26 12.43
CA ARG A 83 -19.23 21.89 12.35
C ARG A 83 -19.04 21.42 10.91
N GLN A 84 -19.97 21.71 10.00
CA GLN A 84 -19.82 21.36 8.58
C GLN A 84 -18.59 22.03 7.96
N LYS A 85 -18.39 23.33 8.23
CA LYS A 85 -17.18 24.05 7.80
C LYS A 85 -15.90 23.42 8.37
N GLY A 86 -15.91 23.04 9.65
CA GLY A 86 -14.80 22.34 10.29
C GLY A 86 -14.50 20.97 9.66
N LEU A 87 -15.54 20.19 9.37
CA LEU A 87 -15.41 18.89 8.70
C LEU A 87 -14.91 19.03 7.26
N GLN A 88 -15.34 20.07 6.53
CA GLN A 88 -14.82 20.35 5.19
C GLN A 88 -13.33 20.71 5.22
N ASN A 89 -12.89 21.52 6.20
CA ASN A 89 -11.47 21.81 6.38
C ASN A 89 -10.66 20.55 6.73
N TYR A 90 -11.18 19.70 7.62
CA TYR A 90 -10.59 18.40 7.93
C TYR A 90 -10.43 17.53 6.67
N LEU A 91 -11.47 17.44 5.84
CA LEU A 91 -11.44 16.72 4.57
C LEU A 91 -10.38 17.27 3.62
N ASN A 92 -10.30 18.59 3.44
CA ASN A 92 -9.32 19.24 2.57
C ASN A 92 -7.88 18.90 2.99
N ILE A 93 -7.59 18.88 4.29
CA ILE A 93 -6.25 18.56 4.81
C ILE A 93 -5.88 17.10 4.53
N ILE A 94 -6.79 16.16 4.83
CA ILE A 94 -6.49 14.73 4.64
C ILE A 94 -6.41 14.34 3.16
N THR A 95 -7.13 15.03 2.27
CA THR A 95 -7.08 14.76 0.82
C THR A 95 -5.92 15.43 0.11
N THR A 96 -5.41 16.56 0.62
CA THR A 96 -4.21 17.22 0.09
C THR A 96 -2.92 16.49 0.46
N ASN A 97 -2.88 15.79 1.60
CA ASN A 97 -1.74 14.97 1.96
C ASN A 97 -1.73 13.64 1.18
N HIS A 98 -0.75 13.46 0.28
CA HIS A 98 -0.66 12.28 -0.59
C HIS A 98 -0.67 10.92 0.14
N ILE A 99 -0.11 10.86 1.34
CA ILE A 99 -0.08 9.62 2.14
C ILE A 99 -1.45 9.34 2.76
N LEU A 100 -2.10 10.36 3.32
CA LEU A 100 -3.44 10.22 3.90
C LEU A 100 -4.49 9.98 2.81
N SER A 101 -4.44 10.68 1.69
CA SER A 101 -5.41 10.54 0.61
C SER A 101 -5.39 9.16 -0.05
N ASN A 102 -4.27 8.45 0.06
CA ASN A 102 -4.10 7.06 -0.38
C ASN A 102 -4.22 6.04 0.77
N CYS A 103 -4.50 6.48 2.00
CA CYS A 103 -4.75 5.59 3.12
C CYS A 103 -6.09 4.87 2.95
N GLU A 104 -6.11 3.56 3.23
CA GLU A 104 -7.32 2.73 3.14
C GLU A 104 -8.49 3.30 3.95
N LEU A 105 -8.23 3.79 5.17
CA LEU A 105 -9.25 4.33 6.06
C LEU A 105 -9.90 5.60 5.49
N VAL A 106 -9.10 6.47 4.85
CA VAL A 106 -9.60 7.67 4.19
C VAL A 106 -10.43 7.29 2.97
N LYS A 107 -9.93 6.37 2.12
CA LYS A 107 -10.69 5.88 0.96
C LYS A 107 -12.02 5.24 1.37
N LYS A 108 -12.06 4.45 2.45
CA LYS A 108 -13.28 3.86 3.02
C LYS A 108 -14.27 4.91 3.52
N LEU A 109 -13.79 5.98 4.16
CA LEU A 109 -14.67 7.08 4.58
C LEU A 109 -15.31 7.76 3.36
N LEU A 110 -14.49 8.08 2.34
CA LEU A 110 -14.92 8.85 1.17
C LEU A 110 -15.78 8.02 0.21
N ASP A 111 -15.47 6.75 0.01
CA ASP A 111 -16.07 5.88 -0.99
C ASP A 111 -16.17 4.41 -0.49
N PRO A 112 -17.09 4.11 0.43
CA PRO A 112 -17.23 2.81 1.05
C PRO A 112 -17.67 1.75 0.04
N ASN A 113 -18.41 2.12 -1.01
CA ASN A 113 -18.88 1.13 -1.99
C ASN A 113 -17.69 0.52 -2.73
N ASN A 114 -16.75 1.34 -3.20
CA ASN A 114 -15.57 0.85 -3.92
C ASN A 114 -14.44 0.32 -3.00
N TYR A 115 -14.47 0.64 -1.71
CA TYR A 115 -13.44 0.25 -0.74
C TYR A 115 -13.97 -0.61 0.43
N SER A 116 -15.17 -1.20 0.30
CA SER A 116 -15.82 -2.04 1.32
C SER A 116 -15.14 -3.39 1.52
N ALA A 117 -14.49 -3.91 0.47
CA ALA A 117 -13.89 -5.24 0.46
C ALA A 117 -12.76 -5.38 1.50
N ASP A 118 -12.70 -6.56 2.14
CA ASP A 118 -11.50 -6.96 2.88
C ASP A 118 -10.46 -7.50 1.90
N TYR A 119 -9.62 -6.60 1.38
CA TYR A 119 -8.54 -6.96 0.47
C TYR A 119 -7.50 -7.90 1.10
N THR A 120 -7.41 -7.96 2.43
CA THR A 120 -6.48 -8.87 3.12
C THR A 120 -7.03 -10.29 3.07
N GLU A 121 -8.31 -10.47 3.37
CA GLU A 121 -9.00 -11.76 3.28
C GLU A 121 -9.02 -12.28 1.85
N ILE A 122 -9.39 -11.45 0.88
CA ILE A 122 -9.40 -11.82 -0.55
C ILE A 122 -8.01 -12.29 -0.99
N ALA A 123 -6.97 -11.52 -0.66
CA ALA A 123 -5.61 -11.88 -1.03
C ALA A 123 -5.14 -13.16 -0.31
N LEU A 124 -5.51 -13.34 0.97
CA LEU A 124 -5.16 -14.55 1.72
C LEU A 124 -5.81 -15.78 1.09
N GLN A 125 -7.08 -15.69 0.70
CA GLN A 125 -7.80 -16.77 0.04
C GLN A 125 -7.12 -17.15 -1.29
N GLN A 126 -6.83 -16.16 -2.14
CA GLN A 126 -6.17 -16.36 -3.43
C GLN A 126 -4.79 -17.02 -3.29
N VAL A 127 -3.97 -16.49 -2.37
CA VAL A 127 -2.62 -17.03 -2.12
C VAL A 127 -2.69 -18.44 -1.55
N SER A 128 -3.64 -18.70 -0.65
CA SER A 128 -3.83 -20.04 -0.06
C SER A 128 -4.27 -21.04 -1.12
N MET A 129 -5.20 -20.68 -2.01
CA MET A 129 -5.62 -21.55 -3.12
C MET A 129 -4.46 -21.87 -4.06
N PHE A 130 -3.66 -20.87 -4.44
CA PHE A 130 -2.50 -21.06 -5.30
C PHE A 130 -1.45 -22.01 -4.68
N PHE A 131 -1.12 -21.81 -3.40
CA PHE A 131 -0.12 -22.65 -2.72
C PHE A 131 -0.67 -23.97 -2.18
N GLN A 132 -1.98 -24.21 -2.24
CA GLN A 132 -2.56 -25.49 -1.87
C GLN A 132 -2.08 -26.62 -2.79
N SER A 133 -1.89 -26.34 -4.09
CA SER A 133 -1.31 -27.29 -5.04
C SER A 133 0.21 -27.42 -4.92
N GLU A 134 0.87 -26.60 -4.09
CA GLU A 134 2.32 -26.58 -3.94
C GLU A 134 2.78 -27.39 -2.71
N PRO A 135 3.40 -28.57 -2.88
CA PRO A 135 3.73 -29.46 -1.76
C PRO A 135 4.88 -28.93 -0.90
N LYS A 136 5.67 -27.97 -1.40
CA LYS A 136 6.84 -27.43 -0.69
C LYS A 136 6.51 -26.23 0.19
N TRP A 137 5.46 -25.48 -0.12
CA TRP A 137 5.22 -24.15 0.41
C TRP A 137 3.96 -24.08 1.27
N GLU A 138 3.98 -23.19 2.26
CA GLU A 138 2.86 -22.89 3.15
C GLU A 138 2.76 -21.39 3.41
N VAL A 139 1.53 -20.86 3.39
CA VAL A 139 1.24 -19.48 3.76
C VAL A 139 1.17 -19.39 5.29
N ALA A 140 2.00 -18.55 5.89
CA ALA A 140 2.06 -18.44 7.36
C ALA A 140 1.18 -17.31 7.91
N GLU A 141 1.49 -16.05 7.61
CA GLU A 141 0.75 -14.90 8.16
C GLU A 141 0.80 -13.67 7.24
N PRO A 142 -0.21 -12.79 7.31
CA PRO A 142 -0.18 -11.49 6.63
C PRO A 142 0.80 -10.52 7.31
N LEU A 143 1.60 -9.82 6.51
CA LEU A 143 2.54 -8.79 6.95
C LEU A 143 1.87 -7.42 6.94
N LYS A 144 1.02 -7.16 7.94
CA LYS A 144 0.09 -6.01 8.00
C LYS A 144 0.72 -4.62 7.84
N TYR A 145 1.97 -4.46 8.24
CA TYR A 145 2.67 -3.16 8.21
C TYR A 145 3.59 -2.98 7.00
N ILE A 146 3.66 -3.98 6.11
CA ILE A 146 4.50 -3.91 4.92
C ILE A 146 3.70 -3.38 3.74
N GLY A 147 4.26 -2.36 3.09
CA GLY A 147 3.65 -1.71 1.93
C GLY A 147 2.51 -0.76 2.31
N TRP A 148 2.02 -0.04 1.30
CA TRP A 148 1.05 1.05 1.49
C TRP A 148 -0.09 1.04 0.47
N ARG A 149 0.03 0.21 -0.55
CA ARG A 149 -0.97 0.10 -1.61
C ARG A 149 -2.10 -0.78 -1.11
N ILE A 150 -3.31 -0.23 -1.07
CA ILE A 150 -4.51 -0.88 -0.56
C ILE A 150 -4.71 -2.29 -1.13
N ARG A 151 -4.53 -2.43 -2.45
CA ARG A 151 -4.77 -3.68 -3.20
C ARG A 151 -3.57 -4.63 -3.29
N LYS A 152 -2.44 -4.28 -2.69
CA LYS A 152 -1.22 -5.10 -2.71
C LYS A 152 -0.88 -5.55 -1.29
N LYS A 153 -1.14 -6.81 -1.01
CA LYS A 153 -0.91 -7.43 0.30
C LYS A 153 0.33 -8.31 0.28
N TYR A 154 0.95 -8.48 1.44
CA TYR A 154 2.20 -9.23 1.62
C TYR A 154 1.99 -10.32 2.65
N PHE A 155 2.53 -11.50 2.37
CA PHE A 155 2.41 -12.68 3.23
C PHE A 155 3.79 -13.31 3.48
N LEU A 156 3.97 -13.84 4.69
CA LEU A 156 5.09 -14.69 5.05
C LEU A 156 4.85 -16.10 4.49
N MET A 157 5.84 -16.64 3.78
CA MET A 157 5.83 -18.01 3.27
C MET A 157 6.85 -18.86 4.01
N LYS A 158 6.52 -20.15 4.20
CA LYS A 158 7.39 -21.14 4.85
C LYS A 158 7.56 -22.36 3.95
N ILE A 159 8.69 -23.04 4.09
CA ILE A 159 8.87 -24.39 3.56
C ILE A 159 8.35 -25.39 4.59
N LYS A 160 7.39 -26.26 4.21
CA LYS A 160 6.69 -27.18 5.13
C LYS A 160 7.63 -28.05 5.98
N ASN A 161 8.78 -28.44 5.43
CA ASN A 161 9.77 -29.31 6.09
C ASN A 161 10.99 -28.56 6.66
N GLN A 162 11.02 -27.23 6.55
CA GLN A 162 12.12 -26.39 7.07
C GLN A 162 11.54 -25.12 7.71
N PRO A 163 10.86 -25.23 8.87
CA PRO A 163 10.15 -24.11 9.48
C PRO A 163 11.06 -22.95 9.92
N LYS A 164 12.37 -23.21 10.08
CA LYS A 164 13.39 -22.19 10.35
C LYS A 164 13.76 -21.37 9.10
N GLU A 165 13.60 -21.94 7.90
CA GLU A 165 13.74 -21.22 6.63
C GLU A 165 12.42 -20.54 6.30
N GLN A 166 12.20 -19.39 6.94
CA GLN A 166 11.15 -18.48 6.57
C GLN A 166 11.57 -17.73 5.30
N LEU A 167 10.98 -18.11 4.17
CA LEU A 167 11.20 -17.41 2.91
C LEU A 167 10.24 -16.24 2.81
N VAL A 168 10.62 -15.17 3.49
CA VAL A 168 10.35 -13.84 2.97
C VAL A 168 11.64 -13.36 2.35
N MET A 169 11.52 -12.70 1.21
CA MET A 169 12.48 -11.65 0.85
C MET A 169 12.29 -10.47 1.83
N PHE A 170 12.26 -10.73 3.15
CA PHE A 170 12.13 -9.73 4.19
C PHE A 170 13.54 -9.29 4.49
N ASN A 171 13.86 -8.10 4.01
CA ASN A 171 15.06 -7.43 4.44
C ASN A 171 14.75 -6.76 5.78
N GLU A 172 15.42 -7.18 6.86
CA GLU A 172 15.27 -6.54 8.17
C GLU A 172 15.65 -5.05 8.13
N LYS A 173 16.53 -4.67 7.19
CA LYS A 173 16.91 -3.27 6.93
C LYS A 173 15.87 -2.51 6.09
N GLY A 174 14.88 -3.21 5.55
CA GLY A 174 13.82 -2.65 4.74
C GLY A 174 14.16 -2.39 3.28
N THR A 175 13.27 -1.65 2.65
CA THR A 175 13.36 -1.17 1.28
C THR A 175 14.22 0.09 1.20
N LEU A 176 14.57 0.51 -0.02
CA LEU A 176 15.25 1.77 -0.26
C LEU A 176 14.45 2.96 0.32
N LYS A 177 13.11 2.90 0.28
CA LYS A 177 12.26 3.93 0.91
C LYS A 177 12.40 3.92 2.42
N ASP A 178 12.38 2.75 3.05
CA ASP A 178 12.57 2.65 4.52
C ASP A 178 13.91 3.27 4.93
N LEU A 179 14.96 3.00 4.16
CA LEU A 179 16.29 3.55 4.41
C LEU A 179 16.34 5.07 4.28
N ILE A 180 15.69 5.64 3.26
CA ILE A 180 15.63 7.11 3.07
C ILE A 180 14.86 7.78 4.22
N TYR A 181 13.79 7.14 4.69
CA TYR A 181 12.93 7.66 5.76
C TYR A 181 13.37 7.26 7.17
N LYS A 182 14.45 6.48 7.30
CA LYS A 182 14.90 5.85 8.55
C LYS A 182 13.77 5.09 9.26
N ALA A 183 12.88 4.47 8.48
CA ALA A 183 11.77 3.69 8.96
C ALA A 183 12.20 2.24 9.24
N LYS A 184 11.48 1.57 10.13
CA LYS A 184 11.59 0.12 10.32
C LYS A 184 10.45 -0.58 9.57
N PRO A 185 10.71 -1.68 8.83
CA PRO A 185 9.72 -2.31 7.95
C PRO A 185 8.44 -2.83 8.62
N LYS A 186 8.48 -3.07 9.93
CA LYS A 186 7.34 -3.58 10.71
C LYS A 186 6.59 -2.49 11.47
N ASP A 187 7.07 -1.25 11.44
CA ASP A 187 6.39 -0.16 12.13
C ASP A 187 5.21 0.38 11.30
N PRO A 188 4.20 1.01 11.94
CA PRO A 188 3.05 1.57 11.22
C PRO A 188 3.46 2.56 10.13
N PHE A 189 3.01 2.30 8.90
CA PHE A 189 3.35 3.10 7.72
C PHE A 189 3.09 4.61 7.91
N LEU A 190 1.92 4.97 8.43
CA LEU A 190 1.55 6.38 8.62
C LEU A 190 2.54 7.14 9.52
N ARG A 191 3.09 6.48 10.55
CA ARG A 191 3.99 7.11 11.52
C ARG A 191 5.27 7.65 10.89
N TYR A 192 5.84 6.93 9.92
CA TYR A 192 7.12 7.30 9.33
C TYR A 192 6.98 8.07 8.03
N TYR A 193 5.94 7.76 7.26
CA TYR A 193 5.81 8.29 5.90
C TYR A 193 4.90 9.51 5.81
N CYS A 194 3.96 9.68 6.75
CA CYS A 194 3.02 10.79 6.71
C CYS A 194 3.61 12.10 7.25
N ASN A 195 4.41 12.01 8.32
CA ASN A 195 5.10 13.15 8.93
C ASN A 195 6.56 12.81 9.30
N PRO A 196 7.44 12.64 8.29
CA PRO A 196 8.81 12.20 8.52
C PRO A 196 9.62 13.26 9.28
N LYS A 197 10.05 12.93 10.51
CA LYS A 197 10.90 13.83 11.32
C LYS A 197 12.33 13.97 10.78
N LYS A 198 12.83 12.93 10.11
CA LYS A 198 14.16 12.87 9.53
C LYS A 198 14.09 12.14 8.19
N ILE A 199 14.62 12.77 7.15
CA ILE A 199 14.83 12.16 5.84
C ILE A 199 16.32 12.21 5.58
N GLN A 200 16.92 11.09 5.20
CA GLN A 200 18.32 11.03 4.80
C GLN A 200 18.41 10.51 3.38
N GLY A 201 18.68 11.45 2.46
CA GLY A 201 19.09 11.10 1.10
C GLY A 201 20.37 10.27 1.10
N ARG A 202 20.64 9.63 -0.03
CA ARG A 202 21.88 8.89 -0.26
C ARG A 202 22.92 9.80 -0.89
N GLU A 203 24.18 9.42 -0.73
CA GLU A 203 25.28 10.13 -1.37
C GLU A 203 25.19 9.98 -2.89
N LEU A 204 25.66 10.99 -3.63
CA LEU A 204 25.59 11.00 -5.09
C LEU A 204 26.23 9.74 -5.70
N GLN A 205 27.33 9.26 -5.13
CA GLN A 205 27.99 8.03 -5.59
C GLN A 205 27.09 6.81 -5.41
N GLN A 206 26.43 6.67 -4.26
CA GLN A 206 25.49 5.58 -3.99
C GLN A 206 24.29 5.64 -4.95
N ILE A 207 23.76 6.84 -5.23
CA ILE A 207 22.65 7.03 -6.16
C ILE A 207 23.06 6.55 -7.56
N LYS A 208 24.25 6.92 -8.04
CA LYS A 208 24.79 6.47 -9.33
C LYS A 208 24.92 4.96 -9.38
N THR A 209 25.54 4.35 -8.37
CA THR A 209 25.69 2.89 -8.27
C THR A 209 24.33 2.20 -8.29
N TYR A 210 23.38 2.59 -7.43
CA TYR A 210 22.06 1.97 -7.38
C TYR A 210 21.29 2.13 -8.70
N GLY A 211 21.37 3.31 -9.32
CA GLY A 211 20.76 3.57 -10.62
C GLY A 211 21.31 2.66 -11.72
N GLN A 212 22.63 2.51 -11.80
CA GLN A 212 23.28 1.61 -12.76
C GLN A 212 22.88 0.15 -12.53
N GLN A 213 22.88 -0.31 -11.28
CA GLN A 213 22.49 -1.69 -10.93
C GLN A 213 21.03 -1.97 -11.27
N ILE A 214 20.12 -1.04 -10.96
CA ILE A 214 18.71 -1.14 -11.31
C ILE A 214 18.53 -1.24 -12.83
N LEU A 215 19.17 -0.35 -13.60
CA LEU A 215 19.04 -0.35 -15.06
C LEU A 215 19.59 -1.63 -15.68
N ALA A 216 20.71 -2.15 -15.16
CA ALA A 216 21.26 -3.43 -15.60
C ALA A 216 20.27 -4.59 -15.36
N VAL A 217 19.60 -4.62 -14.20
CA VAL A 217 18.58 -5.63 -13.89
C VAL A 217 17.38 -5.50 -14.83
N LEU A 218 16.85 -4.29 -15.01
CA LEU A 218 15.70 -4.06 -15.88
C LEU A 218 15.98 -4.45 -17.33
N LYS A 219 17.18 -4.11 -17.82
CA LYS A 219 17.64 -4.54 -19.14
C LYS A 219 17.71 -6.06 -19.23
N PHE A 220 18.31 -6.72 -18.24
CA PHE A 220 18.41 -8.17 -18.22
C PHE A 220 17.02 -8.85 -18.24
N LEU A 221 16.08 -8.36 -17.42
CA LEU A 221 14.71 -8.90 -17.40
C LEU A 221 14.03 -8.72 -18.76
N LEU A 222 14.17 -7.54 -19.38
CA LEU A 222 13.66 -7.26 -20.72
C LEU A 222 14.25 -8.21 -21.77
N ASP A 223 15.59 -8.33 -21.81
CA ASP A 223 16.31 -9.14 -22.80
C ASP A 223 15.95 -10.64 -22.68
N LYS A 224 15.58 -11.11 -21.48
CA LYS A 224 15.18 -12.49 -21.21
C LYS A 224 13.67 -12.71 -21.19
N GLY A 225 12.87 -11.68 -21.50
CA GLY A 225 11.41 -11.77 -21.54
C GLY A 225 10.74 -11.93 -20.18
N PHE A 226 11.44 -11.64 -19.07
CA PHE A 226 10.82 -11.62 -17.75
C PHE A 226 9.99 -10.33 -17.59
N PRO A 227 8.70 -10.44 -17.26
CA PRO A 227 7.91 -9.27 -16.92
C PRO A 227 8.44 -8.64 -15.63
N TYR A 228 8.55 -7.31 -15.62
CA TYR A 228 8.76 -6.54 -14.41
C TYR A 228 7.62 -5.53 -14.26
N GLY A 229 7.05 -5.47 -13.06
CA GLY A 229 6.00 -4.50 -12.73
C GLY A 229 6.57 -3.12 -12.43
N HIS A 230 5.76 -2.27 -11.80
CA HIS A 230 6.19 -0.94 -11.36
C HIS A 230 7.41 -1.01 -10.44
N LEU A 231 8.47 -0.26 -10.75
CA LEU A 231 9.63 -0.10 -9.88
C LEU A 231 9.52 1.19 -9.06
N HIS A 232 9.77 1.11 -7.75
CA HIS A 232 9.81 2.27 -6.87
C HIS A 232 10.61 1.99 -5.59
N ALA A 233 11.05 3.02 -4.88
CA ALA A 233 11.87 2.83 -3.67
C ALA A 233 11.24 1.89 -2.60
N SER A 234 9.90 1.75 -2.54
CA SER A 234 9.21 0.81 -1.62
C SER A 234 9.17 -0.66 -2.05
N ASN A 235 9.79 -1.03 -3.19
CA ASN A 235 9.89 -2.44 -3.60
C ASN A 235 11.32 -2.83 -4.03
N SER A 236 12.29 -1.95 -3.82
CA SER A 236 13.70 -2.23 -4.02
C SER A 236 14.37 -2.41 -2.66
N THR A 237 15.17 -3.46 -2.49
CA THR A 237 15.96 -3.70 -1.28
C THR A 237 17.44 -3.61 -1.60
N LEU A 238 18.23 -3.06 -0.66
CA LEU A 238 19.69 -3.03 -0.77
C LEU A 238 20.26 -4.20 0.04
N SER A 239 21.09 -5.03 -0.59
CA SER A 239 21.76 -6.14 0.08
C SER A 239 23.18 -6.30 -0.43
N CYS A 240 24.15 -6.33 0.49
CA CYS A 240 25.55 -6.64 0.20
C CYS A 240 25.79 -8.16 0.04
N GLU A 241 24.79 -8.96 0.37
CA GLU A 241 24.83 -10.43 0.40
C GLU A 241 23.97 -11.07 -0.70
N ALA A 242 23.17 -10.27 -1.43
CA ALA A 242 22.28 -10.75 -2.47
C ALA A 242 22.98 -11.67 -3.49
N CYS A 243 24.24 -11.37 -3.84
CA CYS A 243 25.03 -12.18 -4.76
C CYS A 243 25.87 -13.27 -4.09
N LYS A 244 26.01 -13.27 -2.75
CA LYS A 244 26.88 -14.19 -2.02
C LYS A 244 26.23 -15.55 -1.77
N ASP A 245 24.92 -15.58 -1.53
CA ASP A 245 24.21 -16.82 -1.16
C ASP A 245 23.49 -17.50 -2.34
N GLY A 246 23.67 -17.02 -3.57
CA GLY A 246 22.98 -17.56 -4.75
C GLY A 246 21.46 -17.31 -4.82
N ARG A 247 20.86 -16.77 -3.75
CA ARG A 247 19.42 -16.49 -3.59
C ARG A 247 18.87 -15.39 -4.53
N SER A 248 19.74 -14.71 -5.27
CA SER A 248 19.38 -13.73 -6.31
C SER A 248 19.75 -14.19 -7.72
N THR A 249 20.12 -15.47 -7.89
CA THR A 249 20.44 -16.02 -9.21
C THR A 249 19.19 -16.37 -9.99
N ILE A 250 19.27 -16.32 -11.32
CA ILE A 250 18.19 -16.79 -12.19
C ILE A 250 17.84 -18.26 -11.90
N SER A 251 18.84 -19.09 -11.60
CA SER A 251 18.61 -20.49 -11.23
C SER A 251 17.71 -20.63 -10.00
N TRP A 252 17.83 -19.74 -9.02
CA TRP A 252 16.97 -19.75 -7.84
C TRP A 252 15.56 -19.23 -8.17
N LEU A 253 15.46 -18.15 -8.97
CA LEU A 253 14.16 -17.61 -9.40
C LEU A 253 13.33 -18.64 -10.17
N LEU A 254 13.94 -19.39 -11.09
CA LEU A 254 13.27 -20.44 -11.87
C LEU A 254 12.80 -21.64 -11.02
N GLN A 255 13.33 -21.81 -9.80
CA GLN A 255 12.82 -22.82 -8.86
C GLN A 255 11.54 -22.38 -8.14
N MET A 256 11.15 -21.10 -8.24
CA MET A 256 9.90 -20.62 -7.66
C MET A 256 8.72 -21.01 -8.55
N PRO A 257 7.58 -21.47 -7.98
CA PRO A 257 6.39 -21.83 -8.76
C PRO A 257 5.86 -20.72 -9.67
N LEU A 258 6.12 -19.45 -9.33
CA LEU A 258 5.74 -18.28 -10.13
C LEU A 258 6.48 -18.16 -11.47
N PHE A 259 7.68 -18.73 -11.57
CA PHE A 259 8.57 -18.56 -12.72
C PHE A 259 8.91 -19.90 -13.39
N SER A 260 8.24 -20.99 -13.01
CA SER A 260 8.46 -22.33 -13.58
C SER A 260 8.25 -22.36 -15.08
N ASP A 261 7.33 -21.52 -15.57
CA ASP A 261 6.91 -21.51 -16.97
C ASP A 261 7.75 -20.53 -17.82
N VAL A 262 8.72 -19.84 -17.20
CA VAL A 262 9.62 -18.95 -17.94
C VAL A 262 10.70 -19.77 -18.65
N LEU A 263 10.54 -19.91 -19.95
CA LEU A 263 11.51 -20.56 -20.83
C LEU A 263 12.62 -19.58 -21.20
N LEU A 264 13.83 -19.82 -20.70
CA LEU A 264 15.00 -19.07 -21.15
C LEU A 264 15.35 -19.46 -22.59
N THR A 265 15.07 -18.58 -23.54
CA THR A 265 15.45 -18.73 -24.94
C THR A 265 16.94 -18.40 -25.11
N THR A 266 17.86 -19.26 -24.64
CA THR A 266 19.27 -19.35 -25.10
C THR A 266 20.07 -20.33 -24.23
N SER A 267 21.00 -21.06 -24.85
CA SER A 267 21.94 -22.00 -24.22
C SER A 267 22.98 -21.34 -23.30
N GLU A 268 22.81 -20.08 -22.94
CA GLU A 268 23.73 -19.35 -22.07
C GLU A 268 23.34 -19.56 -20.61
N LYS A 269 24.30 -19.95 -19.77
CA LYS A 269 24.13 -19.90 -18.32
C LYS A 269 23.71 -18.46 -17.98
N PRO A 270 22.55 -18.24 -17.36
CA PRO A 270 22.06 -16.89 -17.06
C PRO A 270 22.88 -16.35 -15.88
N GLN A 271 24.10 -15.88 -16.16
CA GLN A 271 24.98 -15.23 -15.21
C GLN A 271 24.76 -13.73 -15.32
N PHE A 272 23.94 -13.19 -14.42
CA PHE A 272 23.81 -11.75 -14.24
C PHE A 272 24.89 -11.28 -13.24
N LYS A 273 25.84 -10.48 -13.72
CA LYS A 273 26.84 -9.82 -12.86
C LYS A 273 26.37 -8.39 -12.57
N ILE A 274 26.13 -8.09 -11.30
CA ILE A 274 25.78 -6.75 -10.86
C ILE A 274 27.07 -5.90 -10.91
N PRO A 275 27.09 -4.76 -11.63
CA PRO A 275 28.21 -3.83 -11.58
C PRO A 275 28.44 -3.33 -10.15
N THR A 276 29.67 -3.40 -9.66
CA THR A 276 30.10 -2.79 -8.38
C THR A 276 30.27 -1.29 -8.52
#